data_AF-A0A9Y1Z3F2-F1
#
_entry.id   AF-A0A9Y1Z3F2-F1
#
_cell.length_a   1.000
_cell.length_b   1.000
_cell.length_c   1.000
_cell.angle_alpha   90.00
_cell.angle_beta   90.00
_cell.angle_gamma   90.00
#
_symmetry.space_group_name_H-M   'P 1'
#
loop_
_entity.id
_entity.type
_entity.pdbx_description
1 polymer ?
#
loop_
_entity_poly.entity_id
_entity_poly.type
_entity_poly.pdbx_seq_one_letter_code
_entity_poly.pdbx_strand_id
1 'polypeptide(L)'
;VNCYNGTWVWGPTACQIYGTIGSGTGCTSIFLMCCISHDRYNVIVKGIGGKPLTKNGAMMQAFLCWATSAAWTLTPFVGWGRYTPEGNMAACGTDYLSTDFMNVSYLWAYTFWCFFFPLFYIIYCYWFLVAAVREHEKQMREQAKRMGIKSLRGDADAQKKSNDCKLARVAMVTVSLWFIAWTPYCIINIPGLTDRSIVSPLFSIWGSIFAKANTVYNPIVYAISHPKYKAALYEKMPWLQCTAETNDDDKSTATSTSVEEPKA
;
A
#
# COMPACT_ATOMS: atom_id res chain seq x y z
N VAL A 1 -2.91 27.76 -0.31
CA VAL A 1 -3.82 28.87 -0.71
C VAL A 1 -5.13 28.83 0.05
N ASN A 2 -5.97 27.78 -0.09
CA ASN A 2 -7.27 27.72 0.60
C ASN A 2 -7.16 27.84 2.13
N CYS A 3 -6.20 27.15 2.76
CA CYS A 3 -5.99 27.26 4.21
C CYS A 3 -5.66 28.69 4.68
N TYR A 4 -4.93 29.48 3.87
CA TYR A 4 -4.63 30.87 4.20
C TYR A 4 -5.85 31.80 4.05
N ASN A 5 -6.81 31.43 3.20
CA ASN A 5 -8.04 32.18 2.99
C ASN A 5 -9.20 31.68 3.87
N GLY A 6 -9.00 30.61 4.63
CA GLY A 6 -10.04 29.96 5.44
C GLY A 6 -11.19 29.32 4.64
N THR A 7 -11.09 29.27 3.30
CA THR A 7 -12.15 28.76 2.42
C THR A 7 -11.62 28.38 1.02
N TRP A 8 -12.47 27.72 0.24
CA TRP A 8 -12.16 27.26 -1.11
C TRP A 8 -12.36 28.41 -2.09
N VAL A 9 -11.27 28.90 -2.68
CA VAL A 9 -11.29 30.13 -3.50
C VAL A 9 -11.26 29.88 -5.02
N TRP A 10 -11.11 28.63 -5.45
CA TRP A 10 -10.91 28.29 -6.87
C TRP A 10 -12.22 28.08 -7.66
N GLY A 11 -13.36 28.31 -7.01
CA GLY A 11 -14.68 28.13 -7.60
C GLY A 11 -15.13 26.66 -7.73
N PRO A 12 -16.38 26.43 -8.17
CA PRO A 12 -17.01 25.11 -8.14
C PRO A 12 -16.38 24.09 -9.09
N THR A 13 -15.98 24.50 -10.30
CA THR A 13 -15.39 23.58 -11.29
C THR A 13 -14.07 23.00 -10.81
N ALA A 14 -13.20 23.84 -10.24
CA ALA A 14 -11.94 23.38 -9.66
C ALA A 14 -12.17 22.44 -8.47
N CYS A 15 -13.24 22.66 -7.70
CA CYS A 15 -13.61 21.79 -6.59
C CYS A 15 -14.01 20.38 -7.07
N GLN A 16 -14.78 20.29 -8.16
CA GLN A 16 -15.15 19.01 -8.77
C GLN A 16 -13.93 18.27 -9.32
N ILE A 17 -13.05 18.97 -10.03
CA ILE A 17 -11.80 18.39 -10.55
C ILE A 17 -10.93 17.88 -9.39
N TYR A 18 -10.78 18.68 -8.32
CA TYR A 18 -10.03 18.30 -7.13
C TYR A 18 -10.59 17.02 -6.49
N GLY A 19 -11.91 16.97 -6.27
CA GLY A 19 -12.59 15.81 -5.71
C GLY A 19 -12.42 14.56 -6.58
N THR A 20 -12.55 14.71 -7.90
CA THR A 20 -12.43 13.64 -8.88
C THR A 20 -11.03 13.04 -8.91
N ILE A 21 -9.98 13.87 -8.91
CA ILE A 21 -8.59 13.40 -8.91
C ILE A 21 -8.27 12.70 -7.59
N GLY A 22 -8.64 13.31 -6.45
CA GLY A 22 -8.38 12.74 -5.14
C GLY A 22 -9.08 11.38 -4.94
N SER A 23 -10.38 11.33 -5.28
CA SER A 23 -11.18 10.11 -5.26
C SER A 23 -10.64 9.07 -6.24
N GLY A 24 -10.32 9.46 -7.47
CA GLY A 24 -9.90 8.55 -8.54
C GLY A 24 -8.56 7.88 -8.27
N THR A 25 -7.60 8.64 -7.75
CA THR A 25 -6.30 8.11 -7.34
C THR A 25 -6.41 7.22 -6.09
N GLY A 26 -7.31 7.56 -5.16
CA GLY A 26 -7.66 6.72 -4.01
C GLY A 26 -8.23 5.36 -4.42
N CYS A 27 -9.26 5.35 -5.28
CA CYS A 27 -9.86 4.14 -5.86
C CYS A 27 -8.83 3.31 -6.62
N THR A 28 -8.04 3.96 -7.47
CA THR A 28 -7.04 3.25 -8.27
C THR A 28 -6.02 2.56 -7.37
N SER A 29 -5.57 3.24 -6.31
CA SER A 29 -4.64 2.66 -5.34
C SER A 29 -5.20 1.38 -4.72
N ILE A 30 -6.46 1.36 -4.27
CA ILE A 30 -7.02 0.19 -3.59
C ILE A 30 -7.32 -0.96 -4.55
N PHE A 31 -7.78 -0.68 -5.78
CA PHE A 31 -7.97 -1.73 -6.78
C PHE A 31 -6.63 -2.34 -7.22
N LEU A 32 -5.58 -1.53 -7.41
CA LEU A 32 -4.23 -2.04 -7.65
C LEU A 32 -3.73 -2.89 -6.48
N MET A 33 -4.00 -2.47 -5.24
CA MET A 33 -3.69 -3.26 -4.05
C MET A 33 -4.42 -4.60 -4.04
N CYS A 34 -5.69 -4.68 -4.46
CA CYS A 34 -6.39 -5.95 -4.65
C CYS A 34 -5.69 -6.85 -5.67
N CYS A 35 -5.28 -6.30 -6.83
CA CYS A 35 -4.54 -7.05 -7.84
C CYS A 35 -3.20 -7.56 -7.29
N ILE A 36 -2.47 -6.74 -6.53
CA ILE A 36 -1.22 -7.13 -5.88
C ILE A 36 -1.47 -8.25 -4.86
N SER A 37 -2.48 -8.11 -3.99
CA SER A 37 -2.84 -9.15 -3.02
C SER A 37 -3.22 -10.47 -3.70
N HIS A 38 -3.95 -10.40 -4.82
CA HIS A 38 -4.30 -11.57 -5.61
C HIS A 38 -3.07 -12.24 -6.24
N ASP A 39 -2.16 -11.45 -6.83
CA ASP A 39 -0.92 -11.96 -7.41
C ASP A 39 -0.06 -12.66 -6.35
N ARG A 40 0.10 -12.04 -5.17
CA ARG A 40 0.82 -12.65 -4.05
C ARG A 40 0.15 -13.95 -3.58
N TYR A 41 -1.18 -13.96 -3.46
CA TYR A 41 -1.93 -15.18 -3.17
C TYR A 41 -1.70 -16.27 -4.23
N ASN A 42 -1.78 -15.93 -5.52
CA ASN A 42 -1.60 -16.86 -6.61
C ASN A 42 -0.19 -17.47 -6.63
N VAL A 43 0.86 -16.66 -6.47
CA VAL A 43 2.24 -17.15 -6.48
C VAL A 43 2.59 -17.98 -5.24
N ILE A 44 2.16 -17.55 -4.04
CA ILE A 44 2.60 -18.18 -2.78
C ILE A 44 1.70 -19.34 -2.37
N VAL A 45 0.37 -19.20 -2.53
CA VAL A 45 -0.60 -20.22 -2.09
C VAL A 45 -0.81 -21.28 -3.15
N LYS A 46 -0.94 -20.91 -4.43
CA LYS A 46 -1.13 -21.90 -5.51
C LYS A 46 0.18 -22.49 -6.02
N GLY A 47 1.32 -21.85 -5.77
CA GLY A 47 2.64 -22.36 -6.12
C GLY A 47 2.75 -22.70 -7.61
N ILE A 48 3.10 -23.96 -7.92
CA ILE A 48 3.27 -24.47 -9.30
C ILE A 48 1.95 -24.37 -10.11
N GLY A 49 0.79 -24.46 -9.45
CA GLY A 49 -0.51 -24.28 -10.09
C GLY A 49 -0.88 -22.82 -10.38
N GLY A 50 -0.16 -21.86 -9.79
CA GLY A 50 -0.35 -20.43 -10.01
C GLY A 50 0.51 -19.92 -11.17
N LYS A 51 -0.12 -19.60 -12.30
CA LYS A 51 0.61 -18.98 -13.43
C LYS A 51 1.12 -17.58 -13.02
N PRO A 52 2.43 -17.28 -13.16
CA PRO A 52 2.95 -15.96 -12.85
C PRO A 52 2.30 -14.86 -13.71
N LEU A 53 2.11 -13.69 -13.12
CA LEU A 53 1.58 -12.54 -13.85
C LEU A 53 2.54 -12.08 -14.95
N THR A 54 2.05 -12.03 -16.19
CA THR A 54 2.83 -11.53 -17.33
C THR A 54 2.82 -10.01 -17.34
N LYS A 55 3.81 -9.39 -18.02
CA LYS A 55 3.86 -7.92 -18.19
C LYS A 55 2.57 -7.38 -18.81
N ASN A 56 2.07 -8.03 -19.86
CA ASN A 56 0.83 -7.63 -20.52
C ASN A 56 -0.38 -7.80 -19.61
N GLY A 57 -0.41 -8.87 -18.80
CA GLY A 57 -1.44 -9.08 -17.78
C GLY A 57 -1.43 -7.97 -16.72
N ALA A 58 -0.26 -7.60 -16.21
CA ALA A 58 -0.11 -6.51 -15.25
C ALA A 58 -0.55 -5.14 -15.82
N MET A 59 -0.16 -4.84 -17.06
CA MET A 59 -0.58 -3.62 -17.75
C MET A 59 -2.10 -3.57 -17.97
N MET A 60 -2.70 -4.70 -18.37
CA MET A 60 -4.15 -4.81 -18.51
C MET A 60 -4.87 -4.61 -17.18
N GLN A 61 -4.40 -5.25 -16.10
CA GLN A 61 -4.97 -5.07 -14.76
C GLN A 61 -4.88 -3.61 -14.31
N ALA A 62 -3.73 -2.94 -14.52
CA ALA A 62 -3.58 -1.54 -14.18
C ALA A 62 -4.55 -0.64 -14.97
N PHE A 63 -4.68 -0.87 -16.28
CA PHE A 63 -5.66 -0.18 -17.11
C PHE A 63 -7.10 -0.37 -16.60
N LEU A 64 -7.49 -1.60 -16.27
CA LEU A 64 -8.82 -1.90 -15.73
C LEU A 64 -9.06 -1.24 -14.37
N CYS A 65 -8.05 -1.14 -13.51
CA CYS A 65 -8.15 -0.43 -12.22
C CYS A 65 -8.42 1.07 -12.44
N TRP A 66 -7.71 1.70 -13.38
CA TRP A 66 -7.93 3.10 -13.75
C TRP A 66 -9.32 3.29 -14.37
N ALA A 67 -9.71 2.44 -15.31
CA ALA A 67 -11.01 2.51 -15.97
C ALA A 67 -12.16 2.36 -14.96
N THR A 68 -12.06 1.39 -14.04
CA THR A 68 -13.06 1.18 -12.98
C THR A 68 -13.11 2.37 -12.02
N SER A 69 -11.96 2.93 -11.66
CA SER A 69 -11.91 4.13 -10.80
C SER A 69 -12.55 5.32 -11.48
N ALA A 70 -12.21 5.59 -12.74
CA ALA A 70 -12.82 6.66 -13.53
C ALA A 70 -14.34 6.46 -13.69
N ALA A 71 -14.79 5.22 -13.88
CA ALA A 71 -16.21 4.91 -13.98
C ALA A 71 -16.98 5.30 -12.72
N TRP A 72 -16.39 5.15 -11.53
CA TRP A 72 -17.00 5.59 -10.26
C TRP A 72 -16.85 7.08 -10.01
N THR A 73 -15.68 7.66 -10.27
CA THR A 73 -15.40 9.05 -9.88
C THR A 73 -15.89 10.09 -10.87
N LEU A 74 -16.30 9.67 -12.08
CA LEU A 74 -16.91 10.55 -13.07
C LEU A 74 -18.44 10.56 -13.00
N THR A 75 -19.09 9.64 -12.26
CA THR A 75 -20.55 9.66 -12.13
C THR A 75 -21.13 10.96 -11.56
N PRO A 76 -20.43 11.69 -10.66
CA PRO A 76 -20.91 12.99 -10.20
C PRO A 76 -21.08 14.03 -11.30
N PHE A 77 -20.36 13.94 -12.42
CA PHE A 77 -20.54 14.84 -13.57
C PHE A 77 -21.80 14.55 -14.38
N VAL A 78 -22.37 13.35 -14.26
CA VAL A 78 -23.62 12.95 -14.91
C VAL A 78 -24.81 12.92 -13.93
N GLY A 79 -24.63 13.48 -12.73
CA GLY A 79 -25.69 13.69 -11.74
C GLY A 79 -25.86 12.59 -10.69
N TRP A 80 -24.98 11.57 -10.66
CA TRP A 80 -25.00 10.56 -9.60
C TRP A 80 -23.86 10.78 -8.61
N GLY A 81 -24.19 11.47 -7.51
CA GLY A 81 -23.23 11.99 -6.54
C GLY A 81 -22.81 13.45 -6.81
N ARG A 82 -22.10 14.05 -5.87
CA ARG A 82 -21.56 15.42 -6.02
C ARG A 82 -20.23 15.55 -5.31
N TYR A 83 -19.35 16.41 -5.85
CA TYR A 83 -18.15 16.87 -5.16
C TYR A 83 -18.35 18.31 -4.66
N THR A 84 -18.14 18.52 -3.36
CA THR A 84 -18.31 19.82 -2.70
C THR A 84 -17.12 20.10 -1.76
N PRO A 85 -16.93 21.35 -1.31
CA PRO A 85 -16.02 21.63 -0.22
C PRO A 85 -16.35 20.75 0.99
N GLU A 86 -15.32 20.18 1.61
CA GLU A 86 -15.45 19.42 2.85
C GLU A 86 -15.72 20.36 4.03
N GLY A 87 -16.03 19.81 5.20
CA GLY A 87 -16.31 20.61 6.42
C GLY A 87 -15.16 21.53 6.86
N ASN A 88 -13.95 21.35 6.32
CA ASN A 88 -12.79 22.21 6.55
C ASN A 88 -12.70 23.42 5.60
N MET A 89 -13.57 23.48 4.59
CA MET A 89 -13.61 24.47 3.51
C MET A 89 -12.29 24.65 2.74
N ALA A 90 -11.27 23.83 2.95
CA ALA A 90 -9.95 23.97 2.34
C ALA A 90 -9.67 22.91 1.26
N ALA A 91 -10.44 21.83 1.26
CA ALA A 91 -10.38 20.74 0.30
C ALA A 91 -11.78 20.39 -0.20
N CYS A 92 -11.85 19.67 -1.32
CA CYS A 92 -13.09 19.15 -1.87
C CYS A 92 -13.12 17.63 -1.83
N GLY A 93 -14.31 17.09 -1.62
CA GLY A 93 -14.56 15.66 -1.42
C GLY A 93 -15.97 15.30 -1.82
N THR A 94 -16.35 14.04 -1.61
CA THR A 94 -17.71 13.58 -1.84
C THR A 94 -18.68 14.30 -0.90
N ASP A 95 -19.84 14.67 -1.41
CA ASP A 95 -20.86 15.35 -0.62
C ASP A 95 -21.54 14.38 0.34
N TYR A 96 -21.08 14.32 1.58
CA TYR A 96 -21.66 13.48 2.63
C TYR A 96 -22.74 14.16 3.48
N LEU A 97 -23.20 15.35 3.09
CA LEU A 97 -24.20 16.12 3.84
C LEU A 97 -25.57 16.09 3.16
N SER A 98 -25.60 16.11 1.83
CA SER A 98 -26.86 16.13 1.06
C SER A 98 -27.65 14.84 1.22
N THR A 99 -28.97 14.99 1.39
CA THR A 99 -29.94 13.92 1.67
C THR A 99 -30.68 13.41 0.44
N ASP A 100 -30.42 13.97 -0.74
CA ASP A 100 -31.09 13.56 -1.95
C ASP A 100 -30.73 12.11 -2.32
N PHE A 101 -31.70 11.41 -2.91
CA PHE A 101 -31.56 9.99 -3.21
C PHE A 101 -30.35 9.71 -4.12
N MET A 102 -30.06 10.57 -5.09
CA MET A 102 -28.95 10.36 -6.02
C MET A 102 -27.60 10.42 -5.30
N ASN A 103 -27.43 11.38 -4.40
CA ASN A 103 -26.21 11.52 -3.63
C ASN A 103 -26.04 10.41 -2.56
N VAL A 104 -27.10 10.11 -1.82
CA VAL A 104 -27.09 9.05 -0.80
C VAL A 104 -26.84 7.67 -1.41
N SER A 105 -27.52 7.34 -2.51
CA SER A 105 -27.33 6.07 -3.22
C SER A 105 -25.92 5.94 -3.79
N TYR A 106 -25.38 7.03 -4.37
CA TYR A 106 -24.00 7.07 -4.84
C TYR A 106 -23.02 6.78 -3.70
N LEU A 107 -23.16 7.45 -2.55
CA LEU A 107 -22.25 7.26 -1.43
C LEU A 107 -22.24 5.84 -0.89
N TRP A 108 -23.42 5.21 -0.75
CA TRP A 108 -23.50 3.81 -0.33
C TRP A 108 -22.85 2.88 -1.34
N ALA A 109 -23.17 3.04 -2.63
CA ALA A 109 -22.61 2.22 -3.70
C ALA A 109 -21.08 2.39 -3.79
N TYR A 110 -20.60 3.64 -3.80
CA TYR A 110 -19.20 4.00 -3.86
C TYR A 110 -18.43 3.46 -2.64
N THR A 111 -18.96 3.63 -1.43
CA THR A 111 -18.33 3.11 -0.20
C THR A 111 -18.26 1.58 -0.21
N PHE A 112 -19.33 0.91 -0.63
CA PHE A 112 -19.32 -0.55 -0.75
C PHE A 112 -18.26 -1.03 -1.75
N TRP A 113 -18.25 -0.47 -2.96
CA TRP A 113 -17.37 -0.95 -4.04
C TRP A 113 -15.91 -0.49 -3.91
N CYS A 114 -15.67 0.70 -3.37
CA CYS A 114 -14.32 1.27 -3.27
C CYS A 114 -13.68 1.08 -1.88
N PHE A 115 -14.42 0.58 -0.88
CA PHE A 115 -13.89 0.34 0.46
C PHE A 115 -14.17 -1.08 0.95
N PHE A 116 -15.44 -1.48 1.11
CA PHE A 116 -15.78 -2.76 1.74
C PHE A 116 -15.49 -3.98 0.87
N PHE A 117 -15.82 -3.94 -0.43
CA PHE A 117 -15.50 -5.04 -1.34
C PHE A 117 -13.99 -5.29 -1.42
N PRO A 118 -13.13 -4.26 -1.63
CA PRO A 118 -11.69 -4.43 -1.54
C PRO A 118 -11.21 -4.96 -0.19
N LEU A 119 -11.77 -4.47 0.92
CA LEU A 119 -11.43 -4.92 2.26
C LEU A 119 -11.67 -6.43 2.43
N PHE A 120 -12.87 -6.91 2.10
CA PHE A 120 -13.21 -8.33 2.23
C PHE A 120 -12.38 -9.19 1.29
N TYR A 121 -12.16 -8.72 0.05
CA TYR A 121 -11.32 -9.44 -0.92
C TYR A 121 -9.87 -9.57 -0.46
N ILE A 122 -9.30 -8.50 0.09
CA ILE A 122 -7.94 -8.49 0.64
C ILE A 122 -7.86 -9.39 1.88
N ILE A 123 -8.83 -9.33 2.79
CA ILE A 123 -8.88 -10.21 3.96
C ILE A 123 -8.90 -11.68 3.52
N TYR A 124 -9.71 -12.02 2.52
CA TYR A 124 -9.74 -13.35 1.94
C TYR A 124 -8.36 -13.77 1.43
N CYS A 125 -7.70 -12.94 0.61
CA CYS A 125 -6.36 -13.23 0.10
C CYS A 125 -5.34 -13.42 1.23
N TYR A 126 -5.38 -12.54 2.24
CA TYR A 126 -4.41 -12.51 3.34
C TYR A 126 -4.59 -13.62 4.36
N TRP A 127 -5.83 -14.10 4.55
CA TRP A 127 -6.10 -15.26 5.40
C TRP A 127 -5.26 -16.47 4.98
N PHE A 128 -5.27 -16.81 3.69
CA PHE A 128 -4.48 -17.91 3.15
C PHE A 128 -2.99 -17.56 3.02
N LEU A 129 -2.68 -16.31 2.66
CA LEU A 129 -1.31 -15.87 2.47
C LEU A 129 -0.50 -15.94 3.77
N VAL A 130 -1.07 -15.49 4.89
CA VAL A 130 -0.42 -15.53 6.21
C VAL A 130 -0.16 -16.97 6.65
N ALA A 131 -1.12 -17.87 6.42
CA ALA A 131 -0.93 -19.30 6.72
C ALA A 131 0.25 -19.89 5.92
N ALA A 132 0.32 -19.61 4.62
CA ALA A 132 1.40 -20.09 3.76
C ALA A 132 2.77 -19.50 4.12
N VAL A 133 2.84 -18.21 4.47
CA VAL A 133 4.08 -17.55 4.91
C VAL A 133 4.59 -18.14 6.22
N ARG A 134 3.71 -18.36 7.20
CA ARG A 134 4.10 -18.95 8.50
C ARG A 134 4.65 -20.36 8.34
N GLU A 135 4.04 -21.18 7.48
CA GLU A 135 4.52 -22.52 7.19
C GLU A 135 5.89 -22.50 6.51
N HIS A 136 6.11 -21.58 5.55
CA HIS A 136 7.41 -21.43 4.91
C HIS A 136 8.51 -20.98 5.89
N GLU A 137 8.21 -20.03 6.79
CA GLU A 137 9.16 -19.60 7.82
C GLU A 137 9.52 -20.75 8.78
N LYS A 138 8.55 -21.57 9.16
CA LYS A 138 8.77 -22.78 9.97
C LYS A 138 9.69 -23.77 9.26
N GLN A 139 9.41 -24.08 7.99
CA GLN A 139 10.22 -25.00 7.17
C GLN A 139 11.66 -24.50 7.04
N MET A 140 11.85 -23.21 6.77
CA MET A 140 13.19 -22.60 6.68
C MET A 140 13.96 -22.72 8.00
N ARG A 141 13.29 -22.51 9.15
CA ARG A 141 13.92 -22.65 10.48
C ARG A 141 14.31 -24.09 10.77
N GLU A 142 13.50 -25.07 10.36
CA GLU A 142 13.80 -26.49 10.53
C GLU A 142 14.93 -26.95 9.60
N GLN A 143 14.94 -26.50 8.35
CA GLN A 143 16.03 -26.75 7.40
C GLN A 143 17.36 -26.18 7.91
N ALA A 144 17.34 -24.97 8.49
CA ALA A 144 18.54 -24.37 9.09
C ALA A 144 19.09 -25.15 10.30
N LYS A 145 18.24 -25.89 11.02
CA LYS A 145 18.68 -26.78 12.11
C LYS A 145 19.26 -28.10 11.59
N ARG A 146 18.78 -28.59 10.44
CA ARG A 146 19.19 -29.87 9.86
C ARG A 146 20.43 -29.77 8.97
N MET A 147 20.61 -28.63 8.29
CA MET A 147 21.75 -28.39 7.41
C MET A 147 22.69 -27.39 8.07
N GLY A 148 23.89 -27.84 8.45
CA GLY A 148 24.97 -26.93 8.86
C GLY A 148 25.17 -25.82 7.81
N ILE A 149 25.47 -24.61 8.29
CA ILE A 149 25.37 -23.26 7.67
C ILE A 149 25.76 -23.11 6.18
N LYS A 150 26.43 -24.07 5.56
CA LYS A 150 26.99 -23.98 4.19
C LYS A 150 26.04 -24.36 3.04
N SER A 151 24.95 -25.10 3.27
CA SER A 151 24.08 -25.61 2.17
C SER A 151 22.84 -24.73 1.85
N LEU A 152 22.42 -23.84 2.76
CA LEU A 152 21.18 -23.04 2.60
C LEU A 152 21.18 -22.03 1.44
N ARG A 153 22.35 -21.71 0.86
CA ARG A 153 22.52 -20.69 -0.20
C ARG A 153 22.41 -21.25 -1.63
N GLY A 154 22.29 -22.57 -1.81
CA GLY A 154 22.32 -23.21 -3.14
C GLY A 154 20.95 -23.44 -3.78
N ASP A 155 19.86 -23.40 -3.01
CA ASP A 155 18.52 -23.69 -3.52
C ASP A 155 17.85 -22.41 -4.06
N ALA A 156 17.88 -22.28 -5.40
CA ALA A 156 17.30 -21.15 -6.11
C ALA A 156 15.79 -21.01 -5.86
N ASP A 157 15.07 -22.12 -5.67
CA ASP A 157 13.63 -22.12 -5.43
C ASP A 157 13.31 -21.67 -3.99
N ALA A 158 14.09 -22.11 -3.01
CA ALA A 158 13.98 -21.64 -1.63
C ALA A 158 14.23 -20.12 -1.53
N GLN A 159 15.25 -19.62 -2.24
CA GLN A 159 15.56 -18.18 -2.27
C GLN A 159 14.46 -17.35 -2.96
N LYS A 160 13.89 -17.88 -4.05
CA LYS A 160 12.76 -17.25 -4.76
C LYS A 160 11.54 -17.16 -3.85
N LYS A 161 11.17 -18.25 -3.19
CA LYS A 161 10.04 -18.29 -2.24
C LYS A 161 10.23 -17.33 -1.06
N SER A 162 11.43 -17.27 -0.50
CA SER A 162 11.75 -16.30 0.56
C SER A 162 11.57 -14.84 0.10
N ASN A 163 12.01 -14.53 -1.12
CA ASN A 163 11.81 -13.19 -1.71
C ASN A 163 10.32 -12.88 -1.93
N ASP A 164 9.55 -13.85 -2.44
CA ASP A 164 8.10 -13.68 -2.61
C ASP A 164 7.39 -13.42 -1.26
N CYS A 165 7.78 -14.12 -0.19
CA CYS A 165 7.26 -13.86 1.16
C CYS A 165 7.61 -12.46 1.69
N LYS A 166 8.82 -11.95 1.41
CA LYS A 166 9.19 -10.56 1.75
C LYS A 166 8.32 -9.55 1.01
N LEU A 167 8.09 -9.77 -0.29
CA LEU A 167 7.21 -8.92 -1.09
C LEU A 167 5.76 -8.97 -0.60
N ALA A 168 5.27 -10.14 -0.20
CA ALA A 168 3.96 -10.29 0.43
C ALA A 168 3.85 -9.49 1.74
N ARG A 169 4.90 -9.50 2.58
CA ARG A 169 4.94 -8.69 3.81
C ARG A 169 4.86 -7.19 3.51
N VAL A 170 5.61 -6.72 2.52
CA VAL A 170 5.54 -5.33 2.06
C VAL A 170 4.12 -4.97 1.62
N ALA A 171 3.49 -5.82 0.79
CA ALA A 171 2.12 -5.61 0.33
C ALA A 171 1.13 -5.54 1.50
N MET A 172 1.24 -6.44 2.48
CA MET A 172 0.41 -6.42 3.70
C MET A 172 0.52 -5.09 4.44
N VAL A 173 1.74 -4.59 4.68
CA VAL A 173 1.97 -3.32 5.37
C VAL A 173 1.35 -2.15 4.60
N THR A 174 1.60 -2.05 3.29
CA THR A 174 1.05 -0.94 2.48
C THR A 174 -0.47 -0.93 2.45
N VAL A 175 -1.09 -2.10 2.42
CA VAL A 175 -2.55 -2.24 2.42
C VAL A 175 -3.16 -1.86 3.78
N SER A 176 -2.53 -2.29 4.88
CA SER A 176 -2.95 -1.88 6.22
C SER A 176 -2.87 -0.37 6.40
N LEU A 177 -1.80 0.27 5.94
CA LEU A 177 -1.65 1.72 5.99
C LEU A 177 -2.72 2.44 5.17
N TRP A 178 -3.09 1.90 4.00
CA TRP A 178 -4.19 2.44 3.22
C TRP A 178 -5.50 2.43 4.02
N PHE A 179 -5.88 1.29 4.61
CA PHE A 179 -7.11 1.23 5.40
C PHE A 179 -7.05 2.13 6.64
N ILE A 180 -5.92 2.18 7.35
CA ILE A 180 -5.75 3.08 8.50
C ILE A 180 -5.94 4.54 8.08
N ALA A 181 -5.39 4.94 6.92
CA ALA A 181 -5.47 6.30 6.41
C ALA A 181 -6.89 6.68 5.96
N TRP A 182 -7.60 5.77 5.28
CA TRP A 182 -8.91 6.03 4.68
C TRP A 182 -10.09 5.76 5.61
N THR A 183 -9.92 4.94 6.66
CA THR A 183 -11.00 4.60 7.60
C THR A 183 -11.59 5.84 8.28
N PRO A 184 -10.81 6.80 8.82
CA PRO A 184 -11.37 8.04 9.38
C PRO A 184 -12.25 8.79 8.38
N TYR A 185 -11.85 8.86 7.11
CA TYR A 185 -12.62 9.52 6.06
C TYR A 185 -13.91 8.74 5.73
N CYS A 186 -13.84 7.41 5.69
CA CYS A 186 -15.01 6.54 5.53
C CYS A 186 -16.03 6.73 6.68
N ILE A 187 -15.54 6.82 7.93
CA ILE A 187 -16.35 7.10 9.13
C ILE A 187 -16.90 8.54 9.16
N ILE A 188 -16.42 9.47 8.34
CA ILE A 188 -17.11 10.76 8.17
C ILE A 188 -18.26 10.62 7.18
N ASN A 189 -18.02 9.88 6.08
CA ASN A 189 -18.99 9.74 5.00
C ASN A 189 -20.21 8.89 5.40
N ILE A 190 -20.02 7.80 6.17
CA ILE A 190 -21.12 6.88 6.55
C ILE A 190 -22.09 7.53 7.57
N PRO A 191 -21.66 8.02 8.74
CA PRO A 191 -22.49 8.75 9.68
C PRO A 191 -23.05 10.06 9.12
N GLY A 192 -22.37 10.75 8.20
CA GLY A 192 -22.95 11.91 7.50
C GLY A 192 -24.30 11.60 6.82
N LEU A 193 -24.54 10.33 6.47
CA LEU A 193 -25.80 9.85 5.92
C LEU A 193 -26.89 9.62 6.98
N THR A 194 -26.52 9.29 8.22
CA THR A 194 -27.46 8.87 9.29
C THR A 194 -27.64 9.91 10.39
N ASP A 195 -26.55 10.53 10.86
CA ASP A 195 -26.51 11.57 11.88
C ASP A 195 -25.41 12.60 11.55
N ARG A 196 -25.83 13.74 11.01
CA ARG A 196 -24.92 14.82 10.58
C ARG A 196 -24.29 15.57 11.75
N SER A 197 -24.84 15.44 12.96
CA SER A 197 -24.35 16.18 14.13
C SER A 197 -22.94 15.74 14.57
N ILE A 198 -22.53 14.53 14.19
CA ILE A 198 -21.19 13.99 14.47
C ILE A 198 -20.10 14.61 13.58
N VAL A 199 -20.48 15.23 12.46
CA VAL A 199 -19.53 15.77 11.48
C VAL A 199 -19.10 17.18 11.89
N SER A 200 -18.16 17.27 12.82
CA SER A 200 -17.52 18.54 13.19
C SER A 200 -16.46 18.97 12.16
N PRO A 201 -16.13 20.27 12.07
CA PRO A 201 -15.02 20.75 11.24
C PRO A 201 -13.70 20.07 11.59
N LEU A 202 -13.38 19.90 12.88
CA LEU A 202 -12.15 19.23 13.32
C LEU A 202 -12.11 17.77 12.89
N PHE A 203 -13.22 17.04 13.05
CA PHE A 203 -13.29 15.65 12.60
C PHE A 203 -13.10 15.54 11.08
N SER A 204 -13.74 16.43 10.32
CA SER A 204 -13.59 16.52 8.86
C SER A 204 -12.15 16.84 8.42
N ILE A 205 -11.48 17.78 9.10
CA ILE A 205 -10.07 18.14 8.84
C ILE A 205 -9.19 16.90 9.01
N TRP A 206 -9.27 16.24 10.16
CA TRP A 206 -8.40 15.11 10.45
C TRP A 206 -8.63 13.96 9.49
N GLY A 207 -9.89 13.56 9.26
CA GLY A 207 -10.17 12.48 8.32
C GLY A 207 -9.66 12.75 6.91
N SER A 208 -9.80 13.99 6.43
CA SER A 208 -9.27 14.43 5.14
C SER A 208 -7.74 14.39 5.07
N ILE A 209 -7.06 14.87 6.10
CA ILE A 209 -5.59 14.87 6.16
C ILE A 209 -5.04 13.44 6.20
N PHE A 210 -5.61 12.56 7.03
CA PHE A 210 -5.18 11.16 7.10
C PHE A 210 -5.33 10.47 5.74
N ALA A 211 -6.47 10.62 5.07
CA ALA A 211 -6.68 10.03 3.75
C ALA A 211 -5.67 10.55 2.71
N LYS A 212 -5.35 11.84 2.73
CA LYS A 212 -4.39 12.44 1.78
C LYS A 212 -2.94 12.08 2.10
N ALA A 213 -2.57 11.96 3.37
CA ALA A 213 -1.25 11.54 3.83
C ALA A 213 -0.90 10.11 3.39
N ASN A 214 -1.90 9.27 3.09
CA ASN A 214 -1.71 7.95 2.51
C ASN A 214 -0.70 7.92 1.34
N THR A 215 -0.70 8.98 0.53
CA THR A 215 0.15 9.09 -0.68
C THR A 215 1.65 9.02 -0.38
N VAL A 216 2.09 9.37 0.84
CA VAL A 216 3.52 9.35 1.22
C VAL A 216 3.96 8.06 1.90
N TYR A 217 3.03 7.20 2.35
CA TYR A 217 3.37 5.99 3.10
C TYR A 217 4.03 4.92 2.22
N ASN A 218 3.51 4.69 1.01
CA ASN A 218 4.02 3.63 0.14
C ASN A 218 5.51 3.79 -0.21
N PRO A 219 6.00 4.97 -0.67
CA PRO A 219 7.44 5.16 -0.93
C PRO A 219 8.33 4.88 0.29
N ILE A 220 7.91 5.30 1.48
CA ILE A 220 8.65 5.07 2.73
C ILE A 220 8.74 3.58 3.03
N VAL A 221 7.62 2.85 2.94
CA VAL A 221 7.60 1.40 3.15
C VAL A 221 8.49 0.68 2.12
N TYR A 222 8.46 1.09 0.85
CA TYR A 222 9.30 0.51 -0.18
C TYR A 222 10.79 0.78 0.05
N ALA A 223 11.16 2.00 0.45
CA ALA A 223 12.54 2.36 0.77
C ALA A 223 13.13 1.51 1.91
N ILE A 224 12.32 1.19 2.93
CA ILE A 224 12.76 0.46 4.11
C ILE A 224 12.73 -1.06 3.88
N SER A 225 11.67 -1.57 3.24
CA SER A 225 11.30 -2.98 3.30
C SER A 225 11.35 -3.72 1.96
N HIS A 226 11.36 -3.03 0.81
CA HIS A 226 11.35 -3.69 -0.50
C HIS A 226 12.79 -3.92 -1.01
N PRO A 227 13.30 -5.17 -1.11
CA PRO A 227 14.72 -5.44 -1.34
C PRO A 227 15.31 -4.80 -2.60
N LYS A 228 14.64 -4.95 -3.75
CA LYS A 228 15.11 -4.39 -5.03
C LYS A 228 15.02 -2.87 -5.08
N TYR A 229 13.92 -2.30 -4.59
CA TYR A 229 13.73 -0.84 -4.52
C TYR A 229 14.78 -0.20 -3.62
N LYS A 230 15.00 -0.76 -2.43
CA LYS A 230 16.04 -0.31 -1.49
C LYS A 230 17.43 -0.34 -2.11
N ALA A 231 17.81 -1.43 -2.80
CA ALA A 231 19.10 -1.51 -3.48
C ALA A 231 19.26 -0.43 -4.56
N ALA A 232 18.27 -0.25 -5.42
CA ALA A 232 18.29 0.77 -6.47
C ALA A 232 18.26 2.20 -5.89
N LEU A 233 17.55 2.42 -4.78
CA LEU A 233 17.52 3.69 -4.07
C LEU A 233 18.91 4.05 -3.55
N TYR A 234 19.61 3.09 -2.97
CA TYR A 234 20.94 3.27 -2.40
C TYR A 234 22.04 3.43 -3.43
N GLU A 235 21.86 2.84 -4.61
CA GLU A 235 22.73 3.07 -5.76
C GLU A 235 22.60 4.51 -6.29
N LYS A 236 21.36 5.00 -6.42
CA LYS A 236 21.07 6.34 -6.99
C LYS A 236 21.19 7.48 -5.99
N MET A 237 20.91 7.23 -4.72
CA MET A 237 20.93 8.20 -3.63
C MET A 237 21.67 7.62 -2.42
N PRO A 238 23.01 7.54 -2.48
CA PRO A 238 23.81 6.90 -1.41
C PRO A 238 23.65 7.56 -0.04
N TRP A 239 23.33 8.85 0.03
CA TRP A 239 23.10 9.58 1.29
C TRP A 239 21.85 9.13 2.06
N LEU A 240 20.95 8.34 1.44
CA LEU A 240 19.81 7.71 2.12
C LEU A 240 20.16 6.35 2.73
N GLN A 241 21.39 5.86 2.52
CA GLN A 241 21.89 4.68 3.21
C GLN A 241 22.04 5.04 4.68
N CYS A 242 21.13 4.56 5.53
CA CYS A 242 21.40 4.48 6.96
C CYS A 242 22.48 3.39 7.14
N THR A 243 23.75 3.76 7.02
CA THR A 243 24.85 2.92 7.51
C THR A 243 24.65 2.79 9.01
N ALA A 244 24.09 1.67 9.45
CA ALA A 244 24.51 1.16 10.74
C ALA A 244 26.01 0.89 10.57
N GLU A 245 26.83 1.57 11.37
CA GLU A 245 28.28 1.36 11.42
C GLU A 245 28.55 -0.14 11.36
N THR A 246 29.29 -0.56 10.34
CA THR A 246 29.83 -1.90 10.26
C THR A 246 30.67 -2.13 11.50
N ASN A 247 30.31 -3.14 12.30
CA ASN A 247 31.10 -3.66 13.40
C ASN A 247 32.60 -3.65 13.06
N ASP A 248 33.38 -2.93 13.85
CA ASP A 248 34.85 -2.85 13.79
C ASP A 248 35.53 -4.13 14.33
N ASP A 249 34.91 -5.31 14.15
CA ASP A 249 35.41 -6.58 14.70
C ASP A 249 36.19 -7.44 13.69
N ASP A 250 36.32 -7.04 12.42
CA ASP A 250 37.06 -7.80 11.39
C ASP A 250 38.44 -7.21 11.04
N LYS A 251 39.02 -6.37 11.91
CA LYS A 251 40.42 -5.91 11.81
C LYS A 251 41.23 -6.28 13.04
N SER A 252 41.38 -7.57 13.30
CA SER A 252 42.59 -8.12 13.94
C SER A 252 42.59 -9.63 13.80
N THR A 253 43.41 -10.16 12.91
CA THR A 253 44.35 -11.28 13.15
C THR A 253 44.90 -11.75 11.79
N ALA A 254 46.11 -11.30 11.44
CA ALA A 254 47.02 -12.03 10.55
C ALA A 254 48.42 -11.39 10.61
N THR A 255 49.10 -11.50 11.75
CA THR A 255 50.57 -11.40 11.78
C THR A 255 51.09 -12.83 11.89
N SER A 256 51.43 -13.43 10.75
CA SER A 256 52.10 -14.73 10.70
C SER A 256 53.57 -14.55 11.03
N THR A 257 53.98 -15.06 12.18
CA THR A 257 55.38 -15.24 12.59
C THR A 257 56.01 -16.35 11.74
N SER A 258 56.99 -16.04 10.90
CA SER A 258 57.84 -17.04 10.25
C SER A 258 59.02 -17.36 11.16
N VAL A 259 59.03 -18.58 11.70
CA VAL A 259 60.20 -19.18 12.35
C VAL A 259 61.09 -19.76 11.25
N GLU A 260 62.31 -19.25 11.12
CA GLU A 260 63.37 -19.86 10.30
C GLU A 260 64.03 -21.00 11.09
N GLU A 261 64.03 -22.20 10.51
CA GLU A 261 64.79 -23.37 10.98
C GLU A 261 66.16 -23.40 10.28
N PRO A 262 67.27 -23.72 10.99
CA PRO A 262 68.60 -23.68 10.42
C PRO A 262 68.90 -24.92 9.58
N LYS A 263 69.57 -24.75 8.44
CA LYS A 263 70.18 -25.86 7.69
C LYS A 263 71.69 -25.88 7.85
N ALA A 264 72.18 -27.11 7.98
CA ALA A 264 73.56 -27.56 8.11
C ALA A 264 74.48 -27.14 6.96
#